data_AF-A0A968F8W8-F1
#
_entry.id   AF-A0A968F8W8-F1
#
_cell.length_a   1.000
_cell.length_b   1.000
_cell.length_c   1.000
_cell.angle_alpha   90.00
_cell.angle_beta   90.00
_cell.angle_gamma   90.00
#
_symmetry.space_group_name_H-M   'P 1'
#
loop_
_entity.id
_entity.type
_entity.pdbx_description
1 polymer ?
#
loop_
_entity_poly.entity_id
_entity_poly.type
_entity_poly.pdbx_seq_one_letter_code
_entity_poly.pdbx_strand_id
1 'polypeptide(L)'
;MTVWPAMAMSFKLLDHRRTSKYLDALASHRLLSDWGARMLDWDHELYDPMQYNMGTVWGFVTGFASWALYNYGRAHAGYDALWANARSTFYDALGRNPELQSGAF
;
A
#
# COMPACT_ATOMS: atom_id res chain seq x y z
N MET A 1 6.51 3.70 -10.24
CA MET A 1 6.46 4.53 -9.01
C MET A 1 6.50 3.61 -7.79
N THR A 2 6.99 4.05 -6.63
CA THR A 2 7.08 3.19 -5.41
C THR A 2 6.17 3.69 -4.29
N VAL A 3 5.86 2.83 -3.32
CA VAL A 3 5.04 3.17 -2.15
C VAL A 3 5.79 3.99 -1.08
N TRP A 4 7.12 4.04 -1.14
CA TRP A 4 7.95 4.58 -0.06
C TRP A 4 7.68 6.04 0.35
N PRO A 5 7.28 6.97 -0.55
CA PRO A 5 6.88 8.32 -0.13
C PRO A 5 5.73 8.33 0.89
N ALA A 6 4.85 7.33 0.90
CA ALA A 6 3.78 7.20 1.87
C ALA A 6 4.28 7.17 3.33
N MET A 7 5.49 6.66 3.58
CA MET A 7 6.07 6.67 4.93
C MET A 7 6.30 8.10 5.42
N ALA A 8 6.94 8.96 4.62
CA ALA A 8 7.12 10.37 4.98
C ALA A 8 5.78 11.12 5.10
N MET A 9 4.81 10.78 4.25
CA MET A 9 3.46 11.34 4.30
C MET A 9 2.69 10.91 5.54
N SER A 10 2.90 9.71 6.07
CA SER A 10 2.31 9.27 7.34
C SER A 10 2.61 10.23 8.50
N PHE A 11 3.75 10.92 8.44
CA PHE A 11 4.15 11.92 9.42
C PHE A 11 3.95 13.37 8.95
N LYS A 12 3.18 13.58 7.87
CA LYS A 12 2.87 14.91 7.28
C LYS A 12 4.13 15.72 6.91
N LEU A 13 5.19 15.04 6.45
CA LEU A 13 6.47 15.69 6.12
C LEU A 13 6.53 16.23 4.68
N LEU A 14 5.54 15.95 3.83
CA LEU A 14 5.54 16.36 2.43
C LEU A 14 4.45 17.41 2.16
N ASP A 15 4.67 18.27 1.17
CA ASP A 15 3.69 19.28 0.77
C ASP A 15 2.46 18.63 0.11
N HIS A 16 1.27 19.07 0.53
CA HIS A 16 0.00 18.48 0.10
C HIS A 16 -0.28 18.69 -1.39
N ARG A 17 0.11 19.84 -1.96
CA ARG A 17 -0.13 20.13 -3.38
C ARG A 17 0.83 19.36 -4.28
N ARG A 18 2.10 19.28 -3.88
CA ARG A 18 3.14 18.56 -4.62
C ARG A 18 2.93 17.05 -4.64
N THR A 19 2.25 16.50 -3.64
CA THR A 19 1.99 15.06 -3.50
C THR A 19 0.69 14.57 -4.14
N SER A 20 -0.17 15.47 -4.66
CA SER A 20 -1.49 15.06 -5.18
C SER A 20 -1.42 13.97 -6.25
N LYS A 21 -0.51 14.10 -7.24
CA LYS A 21 -0.36 13.08 -8.29
C LYS A 21 0.10 11.73 -7.75
N TYR A 22 0.99 11.76 -6.76
CA TYR A 22 1.46 10.56 -6.08
C TYR A 22 0.31 9.88 -5.33
N LEU A 23 -0.51 10.65 -4.61
CA LEU A 23 -1.66 10.14 -3.87
C LEU A 23 -2.71 9.52 -4.78
N ASP A 24 -2.96 10.12 -5.94
CA ASP A 24 -3.92 9.57 -6.91
C ASP A 24 -3.45 8.22 -7.44
N ALA A 25 -2.14 8.07 -7.68
CA ALA A 25 -1.58 6.80 -8.10
C ALA A 25 -1.46 5.78 -6.94
N LEU A 26 -1.17 6.23 -5.71
CA LEU A 26 -1.22 5.39 -4.50
C LEU A 26 -2.63 4.85 -4.23
N ALA A 27 -3.65 5.67 -4.44
CA ALA A 27 -5.06 5.32 -4.26
C ALA A 27 -5.65 4.51 -5.43
N SER A 28 -4.87 4.27 -6.49
CA SER A 28 -5.31 3.54 -7.68
C SER A 28 -4.85 2.08 -7.63
N HIS A 29 -5.40 1.25 -8.52
CA HIS A 29 -4.96 -0.15 -8.73
C HIS A 29 -3.45 -0.29 -8.97
N ARG A 30 -2.78 0.79 -9.39
CA ARG A 30 -1.34 0.78 -9.66
C ARG A 30 -0.52 0.36 -8.45
N LEU A 31 -0.92 0.81 -7.27
CA LEU A 31 -0.26 0.46 -6.01
C LEU A 31 -1.22 -0.19 -5.03
N LEU A 32 -2.51 0.16 -4.99
CA LEU A 32 -3.46 -0.43 -4.07
C LEU A 32 -4.12 -1.66 -4.69
N SER A 33 -3.88 -2.80 -4.07
CA SER A 33 -4.37 -4.14 -4.42
C SER A 33 -5.44 -4.61 -3.44
N ASP A 34 -6.07 -5.75 -3.71
CA ASP A 34 -7.01 -6.37 -2.76
C ASP A 34 -6.35 -6.76 -1.43
N TRP A 35 -5.04 -7.01 -1.45
CA TRP A 35 -4.25 -7.37 -0.27
C TRP A 35 -3.66 -6.16 0.46
N GLY A 36 -3.70 -4.96 -0.13
CA GLY A 36 -3.03 -3.76 0.38
C GLY A 36 -2.09 -3.10 -0.61
N ALA A 37 -1.07 -2.37 -0.14
CA ALA A 37 -0.20 -1.59 -1.00
C ALA A 37 0.99 -2.41 -1.54
N ARG A 38 1.11 -2.49 -2.87
CA ARG A 38 2.30 -2.99 -3.59
C ARG A 38 3.47 -2.05 -3.36
N MET A 39 4.70 -2.57 -3.31
CA MET A 39 5.89 -1.72 -3.16
C MET A 39 6.26 -0.94 -4.41
N LEU A 40 5.91 -1.49 -5.57
CA LEU A 40 6.19 -0.94 -6.89
C LEU A 40 4.92 -1.02 -7.72
N ASP A 41 4.77 -0.03 -8.59
CA ASP A 41 3.71 0.07 -9.58
C ASP A 41 3.65 -1.20 -10.46
N TRP A 42 2.46 -1.79 -10.59
CA TRP A 42 2.25 -3.08 -11.26
C TRP A 42 2.69 -3.13 -12.73
N ASP A 43 2.67 -1.97 -13.42
CA ASP A 43 3.07 -1.82 -14.82
C ASP A 43 4.59 -1.64 -15.02
N HIS A 44 5.38 -1.62 -13.95
CA HIS A 44 6.82 -1.36 -14.04
C HIS A 44 7.58 -2.59 -14.56
N GLU A 45 8.62 -2.41 -15.38
CA GLU A 45 9.39 -3.52 -15.97
C GLU A 45 10.03 -4.47 -14.95
N LEU A 46 10.37 -3.94 -13.76
CA LEU A 46 10.94 -4.68 -12.64
C LEU A 46 9.88 -5.30 -11.72
N TYR A 47 8.59 -5.08 -12.02
CA TYR A 47 7.52 -5.60 -11.19
C TYR A 47 7.42 -7.12 -11.33
N ASP A 48 7.48 -7.80 -10.20
CA ASP A 48 7.19 -9.22 -10.10
C ASP A 48 6.38 -9.42 -8.81
N PRO A 49 5.14 -9.94 -8.89
CA PRO A 49 4.23 -10.04 -7.76
C PRO A 49 4.72 -10.97 -6.65
N MET A 50 5.72 -11.81 -6.91
CA MET A 50 6.36 -12.69 -5.92
C MET A 50 7.69 -12.12 -5.40
N GLN A 51 8.18 -11.04 -5.99
CA GLN A 51 9.49 -10.47 -5.65
C GLN A 51 9.39 -9.57 -4.42
N TYR A 52 10.24 -9.90 -3.44
CA TYR A 52 10.18 -9.41 -2.06
C TYR A 52 10.19 -7.90 -1.89
N ASN A 53 10.83 -7.15 -2.80
CA ASN A 53 10.96 -5.69 -2.74
C ASN A 53 10.33 -4.96 -3.94
N MET A 54 9.93 -5.70 -4.99
CA MET A 54 9.48 -5.14 -6.26
C MET A 54 8.07 -5.58 -6.67
N GLY A 55 7.33 -6.32 -5.85
CA GLY A 55 5.91 -6.52 -6.15
C GLY A 55 5.04 -7.09 -5.05
N THR A 56 5.60 -7.70 -4.02
CA THR A 56 4.81 -8.22 -2.90
C THR A 56 4.17 -7.10 -2.06
N VAL A 57 3.14 -7.47 -1.31
CA VAL A 57 2.37 -6.58 -0.44
C VAL A 57 2.71 -6.84 1.01
N TRP A 58 3.14 -5.80 1.71
CA TRP A 58 3.57 -5.87 3.10
C TRP A 58 2.55 -5.23 4.03
N GLY A 59 2.25 -5.89 5.16
CA GLY A 59 1.30 -5.36 6.13
C GLY A 59 1.72 -4.00 6.71
N PHE A 60 2.98 -3.87 7.13
CA PHE A 60 3.47 -2.60 7.70
C PHE A 60 3.49 -1.46 6.66
N VAL A 61 3.87 -1.77 5.42
CA VAL A 61 3.86 -0.82 4.30
C VAL A 61 2.43 -0.36 3.99
N THR A 62 1.50 -1.30 3.96
CA THR A 62 0.06 -1.01 3.78
C THR A 62 -0.47 -0.13 4.92
N GLY A 63 0.00 -0.35 6.15
CA GLY A 63 -0.29 0.53 7.29
C GLY A 63 0.15 1.98 7.05
N PHE A 64 1.39 2.19 6.60
CA PHE A 64 1.87 3.54 6.24
C PHE A 64 1.11 4.13 5.05
N ALA A 65 0.80 3.32 4.03
CA ALA A 65 -0.02 3.76 2.90
C ALA A 65 -1.41 4.24 3.33
N SER A 66 -2.10 3.47 4.18
CA SER A 66 -3.39 3.83 4.75
C SER A 66 -3.31 5.15 5.53
N TRP A 67 -2.32 5.28 6.42
CA TRP A 67 -2.14 6.49 7.23
C TRP A 67 -1.87 7.72 6.35
N ALA A 68 -1.01 7.60 5.35
CA ALA A 68 -0.76 8.66 4.37
C ALA A 68 -2.02 9.07 3.60
N LEU A 69 -2.81 8.10 3.12
CA LEU A 69 -4.05 8.36 2.39
C LEU A 69 -5.06 9.12 3.26
N TYR A 70 -5.19 8.77 4.55
CA TYR A 70 -6.00 9.52 5.49
C TYR A 70 -5.47 10.94 5.72
N ASN A 71 -4.17 11.09 5.95
CA ASN A 71 -3.56 12.39 6.22
C ASN A 71 -3.71 13.39 5.07
N TYR A 72 -3.85 12.91 3.82
CA TYR A 72 -3.90 13.75 2.61
C TYR A 72 -5.22 13.64 1.84
N GLY A 73 -6.32 13.33 2.54
CA GLY A 73 -7.67 13.49 2.00
C GLY A 73 -8.07 12.46 0.94
N ARG A 74 -7.58 11.22 1.05
CA ARG A 74 -8.03 10.06 0.26
C ARG A 74 -8.67 9.02 1.19
N ALA A 75 -9.65 9.44 2.00
CA ALA A 75 -10.20 8.65 3.09
C ALA A 75 -10.80 7.30 2.66
N HIS A 76 -11.44 7.22 1.49
CA HIS A 76 -11.97 5.95 0.97
C HIS A 76 -10.86 4.93 0.69
N ALA A 77 -9.85 5.30 -0.10
CA ALA A 77 -8.69 4.44 -0.35
C ALA A 77 -7.89 4.15 0.94
N GLY A 78 -7.82 5.12 1.86
CA GLY A 78 -7.22 4.92 3.18
C GLY A 78 -7.94 3.86 4.00
N TYR A 79 -9.27 3.85 3.95
CA TYR A 79 -10.11 2.82 4.58
C TYR A 79 -9.90 1.45 3.92
N ASP A 80 -9.89 1.38 2.59
CA ASP A 80 -9.69 0.13 1.86
C ASP A 80 -8.32 -0.49 2.22
N ALA A 81 -7.27 0.32 2.26
CA ALA A 81 -5.93 -0.11 2.70
C ALA A 81 -5.91 -0.56 4.17
N LEU A 82 -6.58 0.17 5.07
CA LEU A 82 -6.69 -0.20 6.49
C LEU A 82 -7.38 -1.55 6.64
N TRP A 83 -8.49 -1.73 5.93
CA TRP A 83 -9.29 -2.93 5.97
C TRP A 83 -8.56 -4.13 5.40
N ALA A 84 -7.89 -3.97 4.25
CA ALA A 84 -7.05 -5.02 3.68
C ALA A 84 -5.94 -5.47 4.66
N ASN A 85 -5.28 -4.51 5.31
CA ASN A 85 -4.25 -4.80 6.30
C ASN A 85 -4.82 -5.53 7.54
N ALA A 86 -5.97 -5.09 8.07
CA ALA A 86 -6.62 -5.75 9.19
C ALA A 86 -7.09 -7.16 8.82
N ARG A 87 -7.66 -7.33 7.62
CA ARG A 87 -8.16 -8.61 7.12
C ARG A 87 -7.04 -9.63 6.92
N SER A 88 -5.81 -9.17 6.65
CA SER A 88 -4.65 -10.05 6.51
C SER A 88 -4.43 -10.97 7.72
N THR A 89 -4.90 -10.55 8.90
CA THR A 89 -4.79 -11.35 10.13
C THR A 89 -5.71 -12.56 10.20
N PHE A 90 -6.67 -12.65 9.29
CA PHE A 90 -7.71 -13.69 9.29
C PHE A 90 -7.57 -14.69 8.13
N TYR A 91 -6.61 -14.50 7.21
CA TYR A 91 -6.34 -15.48 6.17
C TYR A 91 -5.62 -16.70 6.75
N ASP A 92 -6.21 -17.89 6.55
CA ASP A 92 -5.71 -19.18 7.05
C ASP A 92 -5.40 -19.18 8.57
N ALA A 93 -6.24 -18.48 9.35
CA ALA A 93 -5.94 -18.13 10.72
C ALA A 93 -6.08 -19.29 11.73
N LEU A 94 -4.92 -19.84 12.12
CA LEU A 94 -4.65 -20.53 13.39
C LEU A 94 -3.71 -19.70 14.28
N GLY A 95 -3.73 -18.37 14.15
CA GLY A 95 -2.83 -17.44 14.85
C GLY A 95 -1.53 -17.11 14.12
N ARG A 96 -1.42 -17.44 12.82
CA ARG A 96 -0.28 -17.11 11.97
C ARG A 96 -0.64 -15.95 11.03
N ASN A 97 0.23 -14.96 10.93
CA ASN A 97 0.14 -13.89 9.94
C ASN A 97 1.28 -14.07 8.93
N PRO A 98 1.00 -14.09 7.61
CA PRO A 98 2.06 -14.09 6.62
C PRO A 98 2.84 -12.77 6.70
N GLU A 99 4.14 -12.83 6.45
CA GLU A 99 4.99 -11.63 6.40
C GLU A 99 4.57 -10.70 5.25
N LEU A 100 4.23 -11.31 4.11
CA LEU A 100 3.92 -10.64 2.86
C LEU A 100 2.93 -11.47 2.03
N GLN A 101 2.18 -10.79 1.18
CA GLN A 101 1.21 -11.37 0.24
C GLN A 101 1.68 -11.13 -1.21
N SER A 102 1.21 -11.96 -2.14
CA SER A 102 1.49 -11.76 -3.57
C SER A 102 0.86 -10.45 -4.04
N GLY A 103 1.57 -9.70 -4.89
CA GLY A 103 1.02 -8.49 -5.50
C GLY A 103 0.09 -8.73 -6.70
N ALA A 104 -0.15 -9.98 -7.09
CA ALA A 104 -0.87 -10.29 -8.34
C ALA A 104 -2.36 -9.89 -8.37
N PHE A 105 -2.97 -9.68 -7.20
CA PHE A 105 -4.40 -9.39 -7.04
C PHE A 105 -4.57 -8.11 -6.23
#